data_AF-A0A949K0B6-F1
#
_entry.id   AF-A0A949K0B6-F1
#
_cell.length_a   1.000
_cell.length_b   1.000
_cell.length_c   1.000
_cell.angle_alpha   90.00
_cell.angle_beta   90.00
_cell.angle_gamma   90.00
#
_symmetry.space_group_name_H-M   'P 1'
#
loop_
_entity.id
_entity.type
_entity.pdbx_description
1 polymer ?
#
loop_
_entity_poly.entity_id
_entity_poly.type
_entity_poly.pdbx_seq_one_letter_code
_entity_poly.pdbx_strand_id
1 'polypeptide(L)'
;MKNSRTIVTAILGLMILAAPLLAQEADTTAGQMDDSEDFTKVLTEVKSKLDLTEEQEKEISQIFREYRKGRKGIARRFDDNNRKGRRSRRMEFGRLNRETRCRVEDVLGPDKAEAFREISRHHRGGPMTGRGRDQEDRRYARRGFNDENRDEHFSEMVENLGLKEDQTEKVRKIVDNQMEKIRSMMDEGKRRDMDRIRDRMDDIHAETEKELSSILTPEQMETYRKLAAERREMMRSMRGSRRDGSRR
;
A
#
# COMPACT_ATOMS: atom_id res chain seq x y z
N MET A 1 16.25 -56.57 -10.72
CA MET A 1 16.02 -56.92 -9.31
C MET A 1 14.95 -55.98 -8.78
N LYS A 2 13.76 -56.52 -8.50
CA LYS A 2 12.56 -55.78 -8.09
C LYS A 2 12.46 -55.88 -6.56
N ASN A 3 12.53 -54.77 -5.83
CA ASN A 3 12.23 -54.75 -4.41
C ASN A 3 11.03 -53.85 -4.15
N SER A 4 9.87 -54.50 -4.19
CA SER A 4 8.59 -54.04 -3.67
C SER A 4 8.64 -54.04 -2.14
N ARG A 5 8.19 -52.95 -1.50
CA ARG A 5 7.76 -52.95 -0.10
C ARG A 5 6.46 -52.18 0.03
N THR A 6 5.38 -52.90 -0.27
CA THR A 6 4.04 -52.73 0.27
C THR A 6 4.08 -52.81 1.80
N ILE A 7 3.58 -51.79 2.51
CA ILE A 7 3.16 -51.92 3.90
C ILE A 7 1.68 -51.56 3.98
N VAL A 8 1.00 -52.43 4.71
CA VAL A 8 -0.42 -52.70 4.79
C VAL A 8 -1.10 -51.80 5.82
N THR A 9 -2.33 -51.46 5.47
CA THR A 9 -3.43 -50.84 6.21
C THR A 9 -3.74 -51.47 7.58
N ALA A 10 -4.03 -50.64 8.59
CA ALA A 10 -4.91 -50.95 9.74
C ALA A 10 -5.42 -49.60 10.31
N ILE A 11 -6.66 -49.16 10.08
CA ILE A 11 -7.96 -49.57 10.67
C ILE A 11 -8.16 -49.13 12.13
N LEU A 12 -9.18 -48.26 12.27
CA LEU A 12 -10.04 -47.94 13.42
C LEU A 12 -9.45 -47.31 14.70
N GLY A 13 -9.89 -46.06 14.92
CA GLY A 13 -10.01 -45.44 16.23
C GLY A 13 -11.16 -44.44 16.22
N LEU A 14 -12.39 -44.95 16.27
CA LEU A 14 -13.64 -44.19 16.42
C LEU A 14 -13.63 -43.45 17.78
N MET A 15 -13.39 -42.14 17.77
CA MET A 15 -13.61 -41.27 18.94
C MET A 15 -14.79 -40.35 18.65
N ILE A 16 -15.96 -40.80 19.10
CA ILE A 16 -17.13 -39.95 19.32
C ILE A 16 -16.83 -39.11 20.57
N LEU A 17 -16.61 -37.82 20.39
CA LEU A 17 -16.82 -36.81 21.42
C LEU A 17 -17.72 -35.73 20.81
N ALA A 18 -19.02 -35.90 21.01
CA ALA A 18 -20.00 -34.84 20.83
C ALA A 18 -19.69 -33.75 21.86
N ALA A 19 -18.98 -32.71 21.44
CA ALA A 19 -18.79 -31.51 22.24
C ALA A 19 -20.12 -30.74 22.28
N PRO A 20 -20.61 -30.34 23.46
CA PRO A 20 -21.78 -29.49 23.55
C PRO A 20 -21.48 -28.14 22.90
N LEU A 21 -22.42 -27.73 22.06
CA LEU A 21 -22.53 -26.43 21.40
C LEU A 21 -22.55 -25.32 22.47
N LEU A 22 -21.38 -24.79 22.83
CA LEU A 22 -21.27 -23.56 23.60
C LEU A 22 -21.66 -22.40 22.69
N ALA A 23 -22.96 -22.11 22.66
CA ALA A 23 -23.50 -20.84 22.19
C ALA A 23 -23.00 -19.75 23.15
N GLN A 24 -21.86 -19.16 22.81
CA GLN A 24 -21.33 -17.99 23.47
C GLN A 24 -22.10 -16.79 22.91
N GLU A 25 -23.18 -16.42 23.59
CA GLU A 25 -23.86 -15.14 23.35
C GLU A 25 -22.88 -14.03 23.74
N ALA A 26 -22.26 -13.42 22.72
CA ALA A 26 -21.44 -12.24 22.91
C ALA A 26 -22.37 -11.04 23.12
N ASP A 27 -22.32 -10.50 24.33
CA ASP A 27 -22.94 -9.25 24.74
C ASP A 27 -22.51 -8.09 23.82
N THR A 28 -23.44 -7.66 22.96
CA THR A 28 -23.26 -6.55 22.01
C THR A 28 -24.03 -5.32 22.49
N THR A 29 -23.53 -4.65 23.53
CA THR A 29 -24.04 -3.34 23.93
C THR A 29 -22.91 -2.33 24.15
N ALA A 30 -22.41 -1.78 23.05
CA ALA A 30 -21.85 -0.42 23.00
C ALA A 30 -21.74 -0.02 21.52
N GLY A 31 -22.34 1.12 21.16
CA GLY A 31 -22.41 1.65 19.79
C GLY A 31 -21.04 1.85 19.13
N GLN A 32 -20.46 0.76 18.62
CA GLN A 32 -19.38 0.74 17.66
C GLN A 32 -20.03 0.82 16.28
N MET A 33 -19.62 1.80 15.46
CA MET A 33 -19.86 1.72 14.02
C MET A 33 -19.46 0.32 13.56
N ASP A 34 -20.42 -0.39 13.01
CA ASP A 34 -20.31 -1.81 12.74
C ASP A 34 -19.48 -2.05 11.48
N ASP A 35 -18.14 -1.92 11.63
CA ASP A 35 -17.14 -2.37 10.66
C ASP A 35 -17.31 -3.89 10.32
N SER A 36 -18.25 -4.61 10.95
CA SER A 36 -18.53 -6.02 10.64
C SER A 36 -19.31 -6.22 9.34
N GLU A 37 -20.19 -5.29 8.95
CA GLU A 37 -21.08 -5.47 7.80
C GLU A 37 -20.36 -5.46 6.44
N ASP A 38 -19.46 -4.50 6.22
CA ASP A 38 -18.73 -4.43 4.94
C ASP A 38 -17.86 -5.66 4.74
N PHE A 39 -17.37 -6.23 5.83
CA PHE A 39 -16.50 -7.38 5.78
C PHE A 39 -17.25 -8.69 5.48
N THR A 40 -18.42 -8.92 6.09
CA THR A 40 -19.23 -10.10 5.78
C THR A 40 -19.72 -10.07 4.33
N LYS A 41 -19.98 -8.88 3.78
CA LYS A 41 -20.31 -8.69 2.36
C LYS A 41 -19.17 -9.14 1.45
N VAL A 42 -17.93 -8.69 1.71
CA VAL A 42 -16.74 -9.11 0.95
C VAL A 42 -16.55 -10.61 1.01
N LEU A 43 -16.60 -11.22 2.21
CA LEU A 43 -16.39 -12.66 2.36
C LEU A 43 -17.48 -13.47 1.64
N THR A 44 -18.73 -13.03 1.71
CA THR A 44 -19.86 -13.68 1.01
C THR A 44 -19.69 -13.60 -0.50
N GLU A 45 -19.28 -12.44 -1.03
CA GLU A 45 -19.03 -12.25 -2.45
C GLU A 45 -17.81 -13.03 -2.96
N VAL A 46 -16.75 -13.09 -2.17
CA VAL A 46 -15.56 -13.89 -2.49
C VAL A 46 -15.91 -15.37 -2.54
N LYS A 47 -16.71 -15.87 -1.59
CA LYS A 47 -17.19 -17.26 -1.60
C LYS A 47 -18.02 -17.59 -2.83
N SER A 48 -18.97 -16.72 -3.17
CA SER A 48 -19.89 -16.99 -4.28
C SER A 48 -19.24 -16.85 -5.66
N LYS A 49 -18.17 -16.05 -5.79
CA LYS A 49 -17.51 -15.81 -7.07
C LYS A 49 -16.28 -16.68 -7.35
N LEU A 50 -15.61 -17.22 -6.33
CA LEU A 50 -14.31 -17.89 -6.50
C LEU A 50 -14.32 -19.39 -6.22
N ASP A 51 -15.50 -19.99 -5.99
CA ASP A 51 -15.67 -21.43 -5.72
C ASP A 51 -14.60 -21.95 -4.74
N LEU A 52 -14.56 -21.37 -3.54
CA LEU A 52 -13.54 -21.68 -2.55
C LEU A 52 -13.73 -23.09 -1.98
N THR A 53 -12.61 -23.79 -1.70
CA THR A 53 -12.68 -25.02 -0.90
C THR A 53 -13.00 -24.69 0.57
N GLU A 54 -13.46 -25.68 1.33
CA GLU A 54 -13.76 -25.50 2.76
C GLU A 54 -12.51 -25.07 3.54
N GLU A 55 -11.33 -25.58 3.18
CA GLU A 55 -10.06 -25.19 3.77
C GLU A 55 -9.71 -23.73 3.46
N GLN A 56 -9.80 -23.33 2.19
CA GLN A 56 -9.55 -21.94 1.77
C GLN A 56 -10.49 -20.97 2.50
N GLU A 57 -11.78 -21.33 2.59
CA GLU A 57 -12.78 -20.54 3.31
C GLU A 57 -12.41 -20.37 4.79
N LYS A 58 -11.99 -21.45 5.46
CA LYS A 58 -11.63 -21.43 6.88
C LYS A 58 -10.41 -20.56 7.13
N GLU A 59 -9.38 -20.66 6.30
CA GLU A 59 -8.16 -19.86 6.39
C GLU A 59 -8.42 -18.39 6.12
N ILE A 60 -9.15 -18.06 5.07
CA ILE A 60 -9.54 -16.68 4.74
C ILE A 60 -10.37 -16.07 5.88
N SER A 61 -11.33 -16.82 6.42
CA SER A 61 -12.13 -16.40 7.58
C SER A 61 -11.26 -16.16 8.83
N GLN A 62 -10.18 -16.93 9.02
CA GLN A 62 -9.23 -16.69 10.10
C GLN A 62 -8.41 -15.41 9.86
N ILE A 63 -7.85 -15.24 8.66
CA ILE A 63 -7.10 -14.03 8.27
C ILE A 63 -7.93 -12.77 8.56
N PHE A 64 -9.21 -12.79 8.21
CA PHE A 64 -10.06 -11.63 8.43
C PHE A 64 -10.48 -11.41 9.89
N ARG A 65 -10.58 -12.46 10.71
CA ARG A 65 -10.72 -12.30 12.17
C ARG A 65 -9.49 -11.62 12.77
N GLU A 66 -8.30 -11.99 12.33
CA GLU A 66 -7.04 -11.35 12.75
C GLU A 66 -6.98 -9.89 12.29
N TYR A 67 -7.32 -9.62 11.03
CA TYR A 67 -7.45 -8.27 10.49
C TYR A 67 -8.37 -7.38 11.34
N ARG A 68 -9.57 -7.86 11.69
CA ARG A 68 -10.51 -7.12 12.55
C ARG A 68 -9.92 -6.79 13.92
N LYS A 69 -9.25 -7.75 14.56
CA LYS A 69 -8.56 -7.53 15.83
C LYS A 69 -7.44 -6.48 15.69
N GLY A 70 -6.62 -6.59 14.64
CA GLY A 70 -5.57 -5.64 14.33
C GLY A 70 -6.11 -4.23 14.12
N ARG A 71 -7.19 -4.08 13.36
CA ARG A 71 -7.85 -2.81 13.06
C ARG A 71 -8.41 -2.16 14.34
N LYS A 72 -9.12 -2.92 15.18
CA LYS A 72 -9.59 -2.42 16.50
C LYS A 72 -8.41 -2.01 17.39
N GLY A 73 -7.32 -2.77 17.38
CA GLY A 73 -6.09 -2.44 18.11
C GLY A 73 -5.48 -1.11 17.65
N ILE A 74 -5.34 -0.90 16.33
CA ILE A 74 -4.82 0.35 15.74
C ILE A 74 -5.74 1.52 16.09
N ALA A 75 -7.07 1.37 15.97
CA ALA A 75 -8.03 2.41 16.30
C ALA A 75 -7.92 2.86 17.76
N ARG A 76 -7.70 1.93 18.69
CA ARG A 76 -7.50 2.23 20.12
C ARG A 76 -6.15 2.89 20.43
N ARG A 77 -5.08 2.55 19.67
CA ARG A 77 -3.72 3.05 19.93
C ARG A 77 -3.50 4.50 19.54
N PHE A 78 -4.21 4.99 18.52
CA PHE A 78 -3.99 6.33 17.98
C PHE A 78 -5.14 7.25 18.32
N ASP A 79 -4.84 8.48 18.76
CA ASP A 79 -5.86 9.51 18.99
C ASP A 79 -6.26 10.18 17.68
N ASP A 80 -7.57 10.24 17.41
CA ASP A 80 -8.13 10.92 16.23
C ASP A 80 -8.11 12.45 16.35
N ASN A 81 -8.06 12.96 17.58
CA ASN A 81 -8.04 14.40 17.83
C ASN A 81 -6.68 15.00 17.45
N ASN A 82 -5.63 14.19 17.41
CA ASN A 82 -4.29 14.62 17.01
C ASN A 82 -3.99 14.27 15.55
N ARG A 83 -3.48 15.27 14.81
CA ARG A 83 -2.98 15.09 13.42
C ARG A 83 -1.94 13.97 13.31
N LYS A 84 -0.99 13.90 14.24
CA LYS A 84 0.06 12.85 14.23
C LYS A 84 -0.57 11.47 14.45
N GLY A 85 -1.55 11.37 15.35
CA GLY A 85 -2.30 10.15 15.61
C GLY A 85 -3.07 9.66 14.39
N ARG A 86 -3.85 10.54 13.74
CA ARG A 86 -4.56 10.22 12.48
C ARG A 86 -3.63 9.72 11.38
N ARG A 87 -2.47 10.38 11.20
CA ARG A 87 -1.46 9.96 10.20
C ARG A 87 -0.91 8.58 10.52
N SER A 88 -0.44 8.35 11.74
CA SER A 88 0.09 7.05 12.15
C SER A 88 -0.96 5.93 12.05
N ARG A 89 -2.22 6.24 12.42
CA ARG A 89 -3.34 5.30 12.27
C ARG A 89 -3.57 4.91 10.81
N ARG A 90 -3.58 5.88 9.89
CA ARG A 90 -3.72 5.62 8.45
C ARG A 90 -2.60 4.72 7.93
N MET A 91 -1.36 4.99 8.32
CA MET A 91 -0.20 4.17 7.91
C MET A 91 -0.31 2.73 8.39
N GLU A 92 -0.67 2.54 9.65
CA GLU A 92 -0.85 1.22 10.25
C GLU A 92 -2.01 0.45 9.61
N PHE A 93 -3.13 1.12 9.31
CA PHE A 93 -4.20 0.51 8.52
C PHE A 93 -3.75 0.15 7.12
N GLY A 94 -2.97 1.01 6.45
CA GLY A 94 -2.41 0.73 5.13
C GLY A 94 -1.53 -0.52 5.14
N ARG A 95 -0.63 -0.64 6.11
CA ARG A 95 0.22 -1.83 6.31
C ARG A 95 -0.61 -3.08 6.57
N LEU A 96 -1.53 -3.03 7.52
CA LEU A 96 -2.42 -4.14 7.87
C LEU A 96 -3.26 -4.59 6.66
N ASN A 97 -3.79 -3.65 5.87
CA ASN A 97 -4.55 -3.94 4.66
C ASN A 97 -3.69 -4.65 3.60
N ARG A 98 -2.42 -4.24 3.41
CA ARG A 98 -1.50 -4.90 2.47
C ARG A 98 -1.17 -6.31 2.90
N GLU A 99 -0.77 -6.49 4.15
CA GLU A 99 -0.43 -7.81 4.72
C GLU A 99 -1.62 -8.78 4.62
N THR A 100 -2.81 -8.31 4.99
CA THR A 100 -4.04 -9.10 4.88
C THR A 100 -4.34 -9.49 3.44
N ARG A 101 -4.15 -8.58 2.49
CA ARG A 101 -4.36 -8.87 1.06
C ARG A 101 -3.39 -9.94 0.57
N CYS A 102 -2.10 -9.83 0.89
CA CYS A 102 -1.09 -10.83 0.49
C CYS A 102 -1.45 -12.21 1.04
N ARG A 103 -1.79 -12.30 2.34
CA ARG A 103 -2.19 -13.58 2.95
C ARG A 103 -3.41 -14.21 2.27
N VAL A 104 -4.40 -13.40 1.88
CA VAL A 104 -5.56 -13.92 1.14
C VAL A 104 -5.16 -14.35 -0.28
N GLU A 105 -4.33 -13.58 -0.97
CA GLU A 105 -3.82 -13.96 -2.30
C GLU A 105 -3.02 -15.26 -2.26
N ASP A 106 -2.21 -15.48 -1.22
CA ASP A 106 -1.45 -16.72 -1.02
C ASP A 106 -2.35 -17.96 -0.86
N VAL A 107 -3.45 -17.83 -0.09
CA VAL A 107 -4.44 -18.92 0.10
C VAL A 107 -5.24 -19.19 -1.17
N LEU A 108 -5.54 -18.15 -1.94
CA LEU A 108 -6.32 -18.24 -3.17
C LEU A 108 -5.53 -18.80 -4.36
N GLY A 109 -4.21 -18.59 -4.38
CA GLY A 109 -3.38 -18.89 -5.52
C GLY A 109 -3.52 -17.84 -6.65
N PRO A 110 -2.64 -17.90 -7.67
CA PRO A 110 -2.54 -16.86 -8.70
C PRO A 110 -3.83 -16.68 -9.50
N ASP A 111 -4.52 -17.77 -9.83
CA ASP A 111 -5.71 -17.75 -10.70
C ASP A 111 -6.89 -17.01 -10.06
N LYS A 112 -7.09 -17.20 -8.74
CA LYS A 112 -8.19 -16.59 -7.98
C LYS A 112 -7.82 -15.21 -7.39
N ALA A 113 -6.53 -14.90 -7.31
CA ALA A 113 -6.04 -13.64 -6.74
C ALA A 113 -6.49 -12.41 -7.54
N GLU A 114 -6.55 -12.48 -8.87
CA GLU A 114 -6.97 -11.34 -9.71
C GLU A 114 -8.44 -10.97 -9.49
N ALA A 115 -9.33 -11.97 -9.50
CA ALA A 115 -10.75 -11.76 -9.22
C ALA A 115 -10.98 -11.24 -7.78
N PHE A 116 -10.20 -11.72 -6.81
CA PHE A 116 -10.21 -11.15 -5.45
C PHE A 116 -9.77 -9.68 -5.42
N ARG A 117 -8.77 -9.28 -6.21
CA ARG A 117 -8.36 -7.87 -6.33
C ARG A 117 -9.48 -7.01 -6.91
N GLU A 118 -10.21 -7.51 -7.90
CA GLU A 118 -11.35 -6.81 -8.49
C GLU A 118 -12.48 -6.62 -7.48
N ILE A 119 -12.91 -7.69 -6.79
CA ILE A 119 -13.91 -7.63 -5.71
C ILE A 119 -13.44 -6.62 -4.65
N SER A 120 -12.18 -6.70 -4.24
CA SER A 120 -11.59 -5.77 -3.26
C SER A 120 -11.61 -4.31 -3.72
N ARG A 121 -11.42 -4.03 -5.02
CA ARG A 121 -11.47 -2.64 -5.55
C ARG A 121 -12.86 -2.05 -5.41
N HIS A 122 -13.91 -2.84 -5.65
CA HIS A 122 -15.30 -2.40 -5.51
C HIS A 122 -15.66 -2.06 -4.07
N HIS A 123 -15.17 -2.82 -3.10
CA HIS A 123 -15.45 -2.58 -1.67
C HIS A 123 -14.53 -1.53 -1.03
N ARG A 124 -13.33 -1.31 -1.56
CA ARG A 124 -12.37 -0.33 -1.02
C ARG A 124 -12.72 1.12 -1.40
N GLY A 125 -13.78 1.33 -2.17
CA GLY A 125 -14.18 2.65 -2.66
C GLY A 125 -15.65 2.69 -3.06
N GLY A 126 -16.55 2.72 -2.08
CA GLY A 126 -17.79 3.47 -2.28
C GLY A 126 -17.41 4.89 -2.71
N PRO A 127 -18.11 5.50 -3.69
CA PRO A 127 -17.74 6.82 -4.19
C PRO A 127 -17.62 7.78 -3.01
N MET A 128 -16.43 8.40 -2.88
CA MET A 128 -16.19 9.56 -2.03
C MET A 128 -16.98 10.76 -2.57
N THR A 129 -18.30 10.62 -2.74
CA THR A 129 -19.24 11.66 -3.16
C THR A 129 -19.77 12.45 -1.97
N GLY A 130 -19.20 12.27 -0.78
CA GLY A 130 -19.36 13.14 0.37
C GLY A 130 -18.78 14.53 0.10
N ARG A 131 -19.45 15.33 -0.73
CA ARG A 131 -19.18 16.74 -1.07
C ARG A 131 -19.16 17.71 0.15
N GLY A 132 -19.09 17.23 1.39
CA GLY A 132 -19.34 18.03 2.59
C GLY A 132 -18.16 18.24 3.56
N ARG A 133 -17.07 17.45 3.51
CA ARG A 133 -15.93 17.58 4.46
C ARG A 133 -14.58 17.91 3.82
N ASP A 134 -14.58 18.15 2.52
CA ASP A 134 -13.39 18.11 1.67
C ASP A 134 -12.67 19.45 1.45
N GLN A 135 -13.19 20.58 1.91
CA GLN A 135 -12.55 21.88 1.60
C GLN A 135 -11.32 22.17 2.45
N GLU A 136 -11.29 21.76 3.72
CA GLU A 136 -10.10 21.93 4.57
C GLU A 136 -9.04 20.86 4.27
N ASP A 137 -9.44 19.59 4.13
CA ASP A 137 -8.50 18.51 3.77
C ASP A 137 -7.90 18.68 2.35
N ARG A 138 -8.62 19.27 1.39
CA ARG A 138 -8.03 19.64 0.08
C ARG A 138 -6.99 20.76 0.17
N ARG A 139 -7.08 21.68 1.14
CA ARG A 139 -6.01 22.68 1.35
C ARG A 139 -4.73 22.04 1.91
N TYR A 140 -4.85 20.95 2.68
CA TYR A 140 -3.71 20.20 3.20
C TYR A 140 -3.14 19.17 2.21
N ALA A 141 -3.98 18.54 1.37
CA ALA A 141 -3.53 17.62 0.33
C ALA A 141 -2.78 18.31 -0.83
N ARG A 142 -2.93 19.64 -0.99
CA ARG A 142 -2.30 20.41 -2.08
C ARG A 142 -0.88 20.92 -1.75
N ARG A 143 -0.37 20.70 -0.55
CA ARG A 143 0.92 21.27 -0.09
C ARG A 143 1.93 20.26 0.47
N GLY A 144 1.67 18.96 0.41
CA GLY A 144 2.62 17.95 0.85
C GLY A 144 3.16 17.17 -0.32
N PHE A 145 4.45 17.33 -0.64
CA PHE A 145 5.25 16.17 -1.03
C PHE A 145 5.02 15.14 0.09
N ASN A 146 4.16 14.15 -0.15
CA ASN A 146 3.84 13.14 0.86
C ASN A 146 5.11 12.33 1.12
N ASP A 147 5.70 12.47 2.31
CA ASP A 147 6.83 11.59 2.72
C ASP A 147 6.44 10.10 2.60
N GLU A 148 5.14 9.79 2.65
CA GLU A 148 4.59 8.43 2.48
C GLU A 148 4.91 7.83 1.10
N ASN A 149 4.98 8.65 0.06
CA ASN A 149 5.37 8.17 -1.28
C ASN A 149 6.90 8.11 -1.44
N ARG A 150 7.68 8.66 -0.48
CA ARG A 150 9.15 8.73 -0.62
C ARG A 150 9.76 7.34 -0.54
N ASP A 151 9.42 6.58 0.49
CA ASP A 151 9.97 5.23 0.66
C ASP A 151 9.48 4.29 -0.44
N GLU A 152 8.23 4.43 -0.91
CA GLU A 152 7.71 3.64 -2.04
C GLU A 152 8.46 3.95 -3.34
N HIS A 153 8.67 5.24 -3.67
CA HIS A 153 9.47 5.62 -4.84
C HIS A 153 10.94 5.22 -4.72
N PHE A 154 11.50 5.24 -3.50
CA PHE A 154 12.87 4.81 -3.28
C PHE A 154 13.01 3.30 -3.49
N SER A 155 12.10 2.49 -2.95
CA SER A 155 12.08 1.05 -3.19
C SER A 155 11.95 0.71 -4.67
N GLU A 156 11.05 1.39 -5.39
CA GLU A 156 10.90 1.24 -6.84
C GLU A 156 12.21 1.57 -7.59
N MET A 157 12.94 2.60 -7.17
CA MET A 157 14.23 2.94 -7.76
C MET A 157 15.30 1.89 -7.45
N VAL A 158 15.36 1.36 -6.21
CA VAL A 158 16.27 0.29 -5.82
C VAL A 158 16.06 -0.96 -6.66
N GLU A 159 14.79 -1.36 -6.86
CA GLU A 159 14.41 -2.50 -7.67
C GLU A 159 14.79 -2.30 -9.15
N ASN A 160 14.42 -1.16 -9.74
CA ASN A 160 14.70 -0.89 -11.15
C ASN A 160 16.20 -0.75 -11.48
N LEU A 161 17.00 -0.25 -10.54
CA LEU A 161 18.45 -0.11 -10.72
C LEU A 161 19.23 -1.36 -10.26
N GLY A 162 18.57 -2.33 -9.62
CA GLY A 162 19.23 -3.50 -9.05
C GLY A 162 20.35 -3.13 -8.08
N LEU A 163 20.10 -2.18 -7.17
CA LEU A 163 21.12 -1.69 -6.25
C LEU A 163 21.50 -2.76 -5.22
N LYS A 164 22.80 -2.89 -4.94
CA LYS A 164 23.30 -3.66 -3.79
C LYS A 164 23.02 -2.94 -2.47
N GLU A 165 23.11 -3.65 -1.35
CA GLU A 165 22.83 -3.09 -0.02
C GLU A 165 23.74 -1.89 0.32
N ASP A 166 25.04 -1.99 0.01
CA ASP A 166 26.03 -0.94 0.23
C ASP A 166 25.80 0.29 -0.66
N GLN A 167 25.37 0.08 -1.92
CA GLN A 167 24.97 1.16 -2.82
C GLN A 167 23.66 1.80 -2.35
N THR A 168 22.70 0.99 -1.89
CA THR A 168 21.36 1.43 -1.45
C THR A 168 21.46 2.44 -0.32
N GLU A 169 22.29 2.19 0.70
CA GLU A 169 22.44 3.16 1.80
C GLU A 169 23.02 4.49 1.34
N LYS A 170 24.02 4.47 0.44
CA LYS A 170 24.65 5.68 -0.10
C LYS A 170 23.69 6.47 -0.98
N VAL A 171 22.97 5.77 -1.87
CA VAL A 171 21.96 6.37 -2.75
C VAL A 171 20.81 6.95 -1.92
N ARG A 172 20.41 6.31 -0.82
CA ARG A 172 19.38 6.83 0.09
C ARG A 172 19.76 8.20 0.66
N LYS A 173 21.00 8.35 1.12
CA LYS A 173 21.51 9.62 1.67
C LYS A 173 21.48 10.74 0.63
N ILE A 174 21.86 10.44 -0.62
CA ILE A 174 21.82 11.40 -1.74
C ILE A 174 20.37 11.84 -2.02
N VAL A 175 19.44 10.88 -2.13
CA VAL A 175 18.03 11.19 -2.39
C VAL A 175 17.40 11.98 -1.24
N ASP A 176 17.72 11.65 0.01
CA ASP A 176 17.22 12.40 1.17
C ASP A 176 17.74 13.85 1.17
N ASN A 177 19.03 14.05 0.89
CA ASN A 177 19.62 15.39 0.75
C ASN A 177 18.98 16.19 -0.40
N GLN A 178 18.75 15.55 -1.55
CA GLN A 178 18.05 16.15 -2.68
C GLN A 178 16.66 16.65 -2.27
N MET A 179 15.90 15.81 -1.57
CA MET A 179 14.55 16.14 -1.11
C MET A 179 14.53 17.29 -0.11
N GLU A 180 15.52 17.36 0.78
CA GLU A 180 15.66 18.47 1.72
C GLU A 180 15.96 19.79 0.99
N LYS A 181 16.86 19.79 -0.01
CA LYS A 181 17.13 20.96 -0.86
C LYS A 181 15.86 21.42 -1.60
N ILE A 182 15.11 20.49 -2.17
CA ILE A 182 13.82 20.79 -2.84
C ILE A 182 12.83 21.41 -1.86
N ARG A 183 12.73 20.86 -0.65
CA ARG A 183 11.82 21.36 0.40
C ARG A 183 12.18 22.78 0.82
N SER A 184 13.45 23.01 1.15
CA SER A 184 13.98 24.34 1.50
C SER A 184 13.71 25.35 0.39
N MET A 185 14.00 25.01 -0.86
CA MET A 185 13.72 25.86 -2.02
C MET A 185 12.22 26.19 -2.15
N MET A 186 11.33 25.22 -1.95
CA MET A 186 9.88 25.42 -2.02
C MET A 186 9.34 26.26 -0.87
N ASP A 187 9.97 26.19 0.31
CA ASP A 187 9.62 27.00 1.47
C ASP A 187 10.10 28.46 1.33
N GLU A 188 11.26 28.68 0.72
CA GLU A 188 11.80 30.03 0.40
C GLU A 188 11.04 30.71 -0.76
N GLY A 189 10.54 29.92 -1.71
CA GLY A 189 9.95 30.42 -2.96
C GLY A 189 8.62 31.12 -2.76
N LYS A 190 8.55 32.42 -3.07
CA LYS A 190 7.27 33.09 -3.32
C LYS A 190 6.70 32.54 -4.64
N ARG A 191 5.38 32.28 -4.69
CA ARG A 191 4.66 31.77 -5.89
C ARG A 191 4.89 32.53 -7.20
N ARG A 192 5.50 33.73 -7.17
CA ARG A 192 5.72 34.58 -8.35
C ARG A 192 7.06 34.33 -9.06
N ASP A 193 7.96 33.53 -8.49
CA ASP A 193 9.32 33.32 -9.02
C ASP A 193 9.52 31.91 -9.59
N MET A 194 8.63 31.53 -10.53
CA MET A 194 8.60 30.16 -11.06
C MET A 194 9.80 29.81 -11.93
N ASP A 195 10.39 30.79 -12.61
CA ASP A 195 11.55 30.56 -13.48
C ASP A 195 12.80 30.27 -12.63
N ARG A 196 13.03 31.04 -11.56
CA ARG A 196 14.11 30.76 -10.62
C ARG A 196 13.97 29.40 -9.92
N ILE A 197 12.72 28.97 -9.63
CA ILE A 197 12.47 27.63 -9.08
C ILE A 197 12.81 26.54 -10.10
N ARG A 198 12.58 26.77 -11.40
CA ARG A 198 12.97 25.81 -12.45
C ARG A 198 14.49 25.68 -12.54
N ASP A 199 15.19 26.80 -12.60
CA ASP A 199 16.66 26.81 -12.70
C ASP A 199 17.29 26.09 -11.50
N ARG A 200 16.84 26.41 -10.28
CA ARG A 200 17.30 25.72 -9.06
C ARG A 200 16.97 24.23 -9.05
N MET A 201 15.83 23.82 -9.63
CA MET A 201 15.50 22.40 -9.74
C MET A 201 16.45 21.69 -10.70
N ASP A 202 16.78 22.30 -11.83
CA ASP A 202 17.72 21.74 -12.79
C ASP A 202 19.13 21.63 -12.17
N ASP A 203 19.56 22.62 -11.38
CA ASP A 203 20.81 22.56 -10.62
C ASP A 203 20.82 21.41 -9.60
N ILE A 204 19.75 21.26 -8.80
CA ILE A 204 19.61 20.17 -7.83
C ILE A 204 19.65 18.81 -8.54
N HIS A 205 19.01 18.68 -9.70
CA HIS A 205 19.06 17.45 -10.49
C HIS A 205 20.46 17.15 -11.03
N ALA A 206 21.16 18.15 -11.57
CA ALA A 206 22.52 17.98 -12.08
C ALA A 206 23.51 17.59 -10.97
N GLU A 207 23.40 18.21 -9.78
CA GLU A 207 24.21 17.86 -8.62
C GLU A 207 23.93 16.43 -8.14
N THR A 208 22.66 16.04 -8.07
CA THR A 208 22.25 14.68 -7.71
C THR A 208 22.81 13.65 -8.69
N GLU A 209 22.70 13.93 -10.00
CA GLU A 209 23.23 13.04 -11.04
C GLU A 209 24.75 12.86 -10.91
N LYS A 210 25.47 13.95 -10.61
CA LYS A 210 26.91 13.91 -10.35
C LYS A 210 27.25 13.04 -9.14
N GLU A 211 26.55 13.21 -8.03
CA GLU A 211 26.76 12.38 -6.83
C GLU A 211 26.46 10.89 -7.10
N LEU A 212 25.36 10.59 -7.80
CA LEU A 212 24.99 9.22 -8.18
C LEU A 212 26.01 8.57 -9.10
N SER A 213 26.62 9.31 -10.04
CA SER A 213 27.62 8.79 -10.97
C SER A 213 28.88 8.23 -10.30
N SER A 214 29.14 8.59 -9.04
CA SER A 214 30.26 8.05 -8.25
C SER A 214 29.96 6.71 -7.57
N ILE A 215 28.68 6.31 -7.49
CA ILE A 215 28.21 5.11 -6.79
C ILE A 215 27.63 4.08 -7.76
N LEU A 216 26.93 4.56 -8.79
CA LEU A 216 26.25 3.73 -9.78
C LEU A 216 27.19 3.31 -10.90
N THR A 217 26.97 2.12 -11.46
CA THR A 217 27.66 1.70 -12.68
C THR A 217 27.15 2.52 -13.89
N PRO A 218 27.87 2.54 -15.03
CA PRO A 218 27.39 3.21 -16.24
C PRO A 218 26.01 2.74 -16.70
N GLU A 219 25.74 1.42 -16.63
CA GLU A 219 24.44 0.82 -17.00
C GLU A 219 23.31 1.26 -16.05
N GLN A 220 23.59 1.30 -14.75
CA GLN A 220 22.64 1.82 -13.75
C GLN A 220 22.36 3.31 -13.97
N MET A 221 23.38 4.11 -14.31
CA MET A 221 23.22 5.54 -14.61
C MET A 221 22.35 5.78 -15.85
N GLU A 222 22.50 4.96 -16.89
CA GLU A 222 21.64 5.05 -18.08
C GLU A 222 20.17 4.75 -17.73
N THR A 223 19.95 3.71 -16.93
CA THR A 223 18.60 3.33 -16.44
C THR A 223 17.99 4.45 -15.60
N TYR A 224 18.78 5.04 -14.70
CA TYR A 224 18.36 6.19 -13.89
C TYR A 224 17.95 7.39 -14.76
N ARG A 225 18.75 7.74 -15.77
CA ARG A 225 18.46 8.85 -16.70
C ARG A 225 17.15 8.63 -17.46
N LYS A 226 16.90 7.40 -17.90
CA LYS A 226 15.64 7.03 -18.58
C LYS A 226 14.44 7.23 -17.65
N LEU A 227 14.50 6.68 -16.44
CA LEU A 227 13.43 6.84 -15.43
C LEU A 227 13.18 8.32 -15.09
N ALA A 228 14.25 9.11 -14.97
CA ALA A 228 14.15 10.55 -14.71
C ALA A 228 13.49 11.30 -15.88
N ALA A 229 13.83 10.95 -17.12
CA ALA A 229 13.24 11.54 -18.32
C ALA A 229 11.74 11.21 -18.45
N GLU A 230 11.36 9.94 -18.26
CA GLU A 230 9.97 9.48 -18.29
C GLU A 230 9.12 10.19 -17.22
N ARG A 231 9.65 10.32 -16.00
CA ARG A 231 8.97 11.06 -14.91
C ARG A 231 8.80 12.54 -15.26
N ARG A 232 9.79 13.16 -15.89
CA ARG A 232 9.71 14.56 -16.36
C ARG A 232 8.65 14.72 -17.46
N GLU A 233 8.58 13.79 -18.39
CA GLU A 233 7.56 13.79 -19.45
C GLU A 233 6.15 13.61 -18.90
N MET A 234 5.96 12.66 -17.98
CA MET A 234 4.69 12.44 -17.30
C MET A 234 4.22 13.71 -16.55
N MET A 235 5.13 14.40 -15.88
CA MET A 235 4.81 15.66 -15.20
C MET A 235 4.45 16.79 -16.19
N ARG A 236 5.08 16.82 -17.38
CA ARG A 236 4.73 17.76 -18.45
C ARG A 236 3.35 17.45 -19.04
N SER A 237 3.03 16.18 -19.30
CA SER A 237 1.73 15.78 -19.85
C SER A 237 0.59 16.09 -18.88
N MET A 238 0.75 15.81 -17.58
CA MET A 238 -0.24 16.17 -16.56
C MET A 238 -0.48 17.69 -16.46
N ARG A 239 0.55 18.52 -16.70
CA ARG A 239 0.39 19.99 -16.75
C ARG A 239 -0.34 20.45 -18.01
N GLY A 240 -0.08 19.81 -19.16
CA GLY A 240 -0.77 20.09 -20.42
C GLY A 240 -2.27 19.82 -20.36
N SER A 241 -2.67 18.65 -19.85
CA SER A 241 -4.08 18.23 -19.83
C SER A 241 -4.99 19.11 -18.97
N ARG A 242 -4.45 19.77 -17.93
CA ARG A 242 -5.23 20.68 -17.07
C ARG A 242 -5.57 22.02 -17.74
N ARG A 243 -4.82 22.43 -18.78
CA ARG A 243 -5.03 23.71 -19.47
C ARG A 243 -6.10 23.62 -20.56
N ASP A 244 -6.31 22.43 -21.13
CA ASP A 244 -7.26 22.20 -22.21
C ASP A 244 -8.68 21.94 -21.67
N GLY A 245 -8.80 21.21 -20.55
CA GLY A 245 -10.10 20.89 -19.94
C GLY A 245 -10.86 22.06 -19.31
N SER A 246 -10.29 23.27 -19.24
CA SER A 246 -10.95 24.46 -18.69
C SER A 246 -11.53 25.41 -19.75
N ARG A 247 -11.54 24.99 -21.03
CA ARG A 247 -12.07 25.78 -22.17
C ARG A 247 -13.27 25.14 -22.87
N ARG A 248 -13.81 24.05 -22.34
CA ARG A 248 -15.09 23.45 -22.75
C ARG A 248 -16.12 23.67 -21.66
#